data_AF-B7G8D3-F1
#
_entry.id   AF-B7G8D3-F1
#
_cell.length_a   1.000
_cell.length_b   1.000
_cell.length_c   1.000
_cell.angle_alpha   90.00
_cell.angle_beta   90.00
_cell.angle_gamma   90.00
#
_symmetry.space_group_name_H-M   'P 1'
#
loop_
_entity.id
_entity.type
_entity.pdbx_description
1 polymer ?
#
loop_
_entity_poly.entity_id
_entity_poly.type
_entity_poly.pdbx_seq_one_letter_code
_entity_poly.pdbx_strand_id
1 'polypeptide(L)'
;MTTAKETPAVAIAAPDIDVYSNEILRERLAAGLGNQGGARGSLTRCVGKAMMLRNTVDGSDNAVQEMQRELQLVDIELTKLYWTAQRQRAELEQARQEQEPLQAAIADERVRVNELRQTMQQAALTKACRNEYEALAKIVNTKHPVGPRALQAQLDELLLQLEATQEKSQTATSHVRIRQAQFQNFLQSLLDLKQSLTEGLVLDEHEFQPNTDEETHTPMDLEPSEVTVETTAVAKSEEEVDLYDDL
;
A
#
# COMPACT_ATOMS: atom_id res chain seq x y z
N MET A 1 -0.38 -19.16 -48.01
CA MET A 1 -1.73 -19.69 -47.78
C MET A 1 -2.54 -18.62 -47.08
N THR A 2 -3.26 -17.82 -47.87
CA THR A 2 -4.04 -16.66 -47.45
C THR A 2 -5.50 -17.10 -47.32
N THR A 3 -6.01 -17.20 -46.10
CA THR A 3 -7.44 -17.43 -45.85
C THR A 3 -8.16 -16.08 -45.83
N ALA A 4 -8.91 -15.81 -46.90
CA ALA A 4 -9.84 -14.69 -46.97
C ALA A 4 -10.94 -14.93 -45.93
N LYS A 5 -11.04 -14.01 -44.96
CA LYS A 5 -12.07 -14.01 -43.93
C LYS A 5 -13.30 -13.35 -44.52
N GLU A 6 -14.28 -14.17 -44.90
CA GLU A 6 -15.59 -13.72 -45.37
C GLU A 6 -16.28 -12.89 -44.27
N THR A 7 -16.46 -11.59 -44.56
CA THR A 7 -17.35 -10.72 -43.80
C THR A 7 -18.80 -11.18 -44.00
N PRO A 8 -19.59 -11.42 -42.94
CA PRO A 8 -21.00 -11.69 -43.10
C PRO A 8 -21.68 -10.43 -43.63
N ALA A 9 -22.43 -10.58 -44.73
CA ALA A 9 -23.34 -9.56 -45.21
C ALA A 9 -24.36 -9.28 -44.10
N VAL A 10 -24.21 -8.14 -43.43
CA VAL A 10 -25.23 -7.62 -42.53
C VAL A 10 -26.42 -7.27 -43.42
N ALA A 11 -27.39 -8.18 -43.47
CA ALA A 11 -28.71 -7.88 -43.97
C ALA A 11 -29.25 -6.76 -43.10
N ILE A 12 -29.17 -5.53 -43.60
CA ILE A 12 -29.86 -4.38 -43.02
C ILE A 12 -31.34 -4.71 -43.22
N ALA A 13 -31.93 -5.37 -42.23
CA ALA A 13 -33.37 -5.48 -42.11
C ALA A 13 -33.89 -4.05 -42.25
N ALA A 14 -34.67 -3.81 -43.31
CA ALA A 14 -35.41 -2.57 -43.43
C ALA A 14 -36.13 -2.38 -42.09
N PRO A 15 -36.04 -1.20 -41.44
CA PRO A 15 -36.83 -0.97 -40.24
C PRO A 15 -38.27 -1.30 -40.60
N ASP A 16 -38.92 -2.15 -39.80
CA ASP A 16 -40.36 -2.32 -39.82
C ASP A 16 -40.94 -0.95 -39.53
N ILE A 17 -41.12 -0.17 -40.60
CA ILE A 17 -41.94 1.01 -40.59
C ILE A 17 -43.32 0.40 -40.40
N ASP A 18 -43.79 0.41 -39.15
CA ASP A 18 -45.18 0.16 -38.81
C ASP A 18 -46.00 0.99 -39.79
N VAL A 19 -46.52 0.33 -40.82
CA VAL A 19 -47.31 0.94 -41.87
C VAL A 19 -48.54 1.39 -41.12
N TYR A 20 -48.57 2.69 -40.76
CA TYR A 20 -49.70 3.34 -40.09
C TYR A 20 -50.97 2.71 -40.65
N SER A 21 -51.75 2.09 -39.75
CA SER A 21 -52.91 1.31 -40.16
C SER A 21 -53.72 2.11 -41.17
N ASN A 22 -54.13 1.44 -42.25
CA ASN A 22 -54.84 2.07 -43.37
C ASN A 22 -56.06 2.90 -42.87
N GLU A 23 -56.58 2.56 -41.70
CA GLU A 23 -57.64 3.25 -40.97
C GLU A 23 -57.27 4.67 -40.52
N ILE A 24 -56.09 4.92 -39.94
CA ILE A 24 -55.69 6.27 -39.48
C ILE A 24 -55.48 7.22 -40.68
N LEU A 25 -54.92 6.70 -41.77
CA LEU A 25 -54.75 7.47 -43.01
C LEU A 25 -56.09 7.74 -43.69
N ARG A 26 -57.01 6.75 -43.70
CA ARG A 26 -58.39 6.91 -44.19
C ARG A 26 -59.17 7.90 -43.36
N GLU A 27 -59.03 7.85 -42.04
CA GLU A 27 -59.72 8.74 -41.11
C GLU A 27 -59.20 10.18 -41.24
N ARG A 28 -57.89 10.39 -41.40
CA ARG A 28 -57.33 11.73 -41.70
C ARG A 28 -57.77 12.30 -43.05
N LEU A 29 -57.87 11.45 -44.08
CA LEU A 29 -58.34 11.85 -45.41
C LEU A 29 -59.85 12.12 -45.42
N ALA A 30 -60.65 11.32 -44.70
CA ALA A 30 -62.09 11.46 -44.60
C ALA A 30 -62.52 12.60 -43.65
N ALA A 31 -61.80 12.82 -42.56
CA ALA A 31 -62.07 13.88 -41.59
C ALA A 31 -61.77 15.29 -42.12
N GLY A 32 -61.18 15.42 -43.31
CA GLY A 32 -60.95 16.73 -43.94
C GLY A 32 -60.14 17.68 -43.05
N LEU A 33 -59.23 17.17 -42.21
CA LEU A 33 -58.45 17.94 -41.23
C LEU A 33 -57.56 19.03 -41.85
N GLY A 34 -57.48 19.11 -43.19
CA GLY A 34 -56.89 20.24 -43.93
C GLY A 34 -57.89 21.35 -44.31
N ASN A 35 -59.16 21.28 -43.90
CA ASN A 35 -60.18 22.27 -44.29
C ASN A 35 -60.19 23.52 -43.39
N GLN A 36 -59.59 23.46 -42.20
CA GLN A 36 -59.49 24.57 -41.26
C GLN A 36 -58.00 24.94 -41.05
N GLY A 37 -57.47 25.78 -41.95
CA GLY A 37 -56.24 26.55 -41.70
C GLY A 37 -54.89 25.83 -41.81
N GLY A 38 -54.84 24.51 -41.93
CA GLY A 38 -53.60 23.77 -42.23
C GLY A 38 -53.37 23.63 -43.74
N ALA A 39 -52.11 23.70 -44.20
CA ALA A 39 -51.77 23.48 -45.60
C ALA A 39 -52.28 22.09 -46.05
N ARG A 40 -53.30 22.06 -46.93
CA ARG A 40 -53.78 20.82 -47.54
C ARG A 40 -52.63 20.17 -48.30
N GLY A 41 -52.16 19.02 -47.85
CA GLY A 41 -51.17 18.22 -48.58
C GLY A 41 -51.70 17.84 -49.97
N SER A 42 -50.79 17.67 -50.93
CA SER A 42 -51.12 17.28 -52.31
C SER A 42 -52.02 16.04 -52.38
N LEU A 43 -51.83 15.07 -51.47
CA LEU A 43 -52.63 13.84 -51.40
C LEU A 43 -54.10 14.14 -51.04
N THR A 44 -54.35 15.00 -50.06
CA THR A 44 -55.70 15.41 -49.67
C THR A 44 -56.39 16.20 -50.79
N ARG A 45 -55.63 17.02 -51.55
CA ARG A 45 -56.13 17.70 -52.75
C ARG A 45 -56.45 16.72 -53.89
N CYS A 46 -55.58 15.75 -54.13
CA CYS A 46 -55.77 14.71 -55.15
C CYS A 46 -57.02 13.87 -54.85
N VAL A 47 -57.24 13.47 -53.60
CA VAL A 47 -58.46 12.75 -53.17
C VAL A 47 -59.70 13.62 -53.35
N GLY A 48 -59.64 14.90 -52.98
CA GLY A 48 -60.74 15.85 -53.21
C GLY A 48 -61.09 16.03 -54.69
N LYS A 49 -60.09 16.15 -55.57
CA LYS A 49 -60.29 16.27 -57.02
C LYS A 49 -60.80 14.96 -57.64
N ALA A 50 -60.33 13.80 -57.17
CA ALA A 50 -60.84 12.49 -57.61
C ALA A 50 -62.32 12.29 -57.26
N MET A 51 -62.75 12.76 -56.07
CA MET A 51 -64.16 12.75 -55.69
C MET A 51 -65.02 13.70 -56.53
N MET A 52 -64.49 14.87 -56.89
CA MET A 52 -65.17 15.81 -57.79
C MET A 52 -65.31 15.24 -59.20
N LEU A 53 -64.25 14.64 -59.75
CA LEU A 53 -64.25 13.99 -61.07
C LEU A 53 -65.29 12.85 -61.16
N ARG A 54 -65.48 12.11 -60.06
CA ARG A 54 -66.48 11.03 -59.95
C ARG A 54 -67.93 11.55 -59.93
N ASN A 55 -68.15 12.77 -59.43
CA ASN A 55 -69.49 13.35 -59.26
C ASN A 55 -69.94 14.23 -60.44
N THR A 56 -69.04 14.56 -61.37
CA THR A 56 -69.36 15.29 -62.62
C THR A 56 -69.71 14.31 -63.74
N VAL A 57 -70.92 14.40 -64.30
CA VAL A 57 -71.45 13.47 -65.33
C VAL A 57 -70.74 13.62 -66.70
N ASP A 58 -70.23 14.82 -67.00
CA ASP A 58 -69.35 15.06 -68.15
C ASP A 58 -67.94 15.34 -67.64
N GLY A 59 -67.06 14.36 -67.77
CA GLY A 59 -65.65 14.46 -67.36
C GLY A 59 -64.93 15.53 -68.18
N SER A 60 -65.00 16.79 -67.75
CA SER A 60 -64.32 17.89 -68.43
C SER A 60 -62.82 17.62 -68.46
N ASP A 61 -62.20 17.73 -69.63
CA ASP A 61 -60.75 17.52 -69.83
C ASP A 61 -59.91 18.34 -68.83
N ASN A 62 -60.41 19.50 -68.42
CA ASN A 62 -59.78 20.36 -67.42
C ASN A 62 -59.67 19.68 -66.04
N ALA A 63 -60.71 18.99 -65.59
CA ALA A 63 -60.72 18.31 -64.29
C ALA A 63 -59.77 17.10 -64.28
N VAL A 64 -59.65 16.40 -65.42
CA VAL A 64 -58.68 15.31 -65.60
C VAL A 64 -57.24 15.86 -65.57
N GLN A 65 -56.97 16.95 -66.28
CA GLN A 65 -55.65 17.60 -66.27
C GLN A 65 -55.27 18.12 -64.88
N GLU A 66 -56.22 18.69 -64.13
CA GLU A 66 -55.98 19.16 -62.77
C GLU A 66 -55.71 18.02 -61.78
N MET A 67 -56.35 16.87 -61.96
CA MET A 67 -56.07 15.66 -61.17
C MET A 67 -54.69 15.10 -61.51
N GLN A 68 -54.33 15.04 -62.79
CA GLN A 68 -53.01 14.61 -63.24
C GLN A 68 -51.89 15.50 -62.66
N ARG A 69 -52.11 16.82 -62.61
CA ARG A 69 -51.18 17.75 -61.96
C ARG A 69 -51.03 17.50 -60.47
N GLU A 70 -52.12 17.28 -59.73
CA GLU A 70 -51.99 16.94 -58.29
C GLU A 70 -51.29 15.60 -58.07
N LEU A 71 -51.54 14.60 -58.92
CA LEU A 71 -50.85 13.30 -58.85
C LEU A 71 -49.34 13.45 -59.06
N GLN A 72 -48.92 14.27 -60.04
CA GLN A 72 -47.51 14.59 -60.26
C GLN A 72 -46.90 15.33 -59.07
N LEU A 73 -47.65 16.24 -58.43
CA LEU A 73 -47.20 16.93 -57.21
C LEU A 73 -47.03 15.97 -56.03
N VAL A 74 -47.95 15.00 -55.86
CA VAL A 74 -47.83 13.93 -54.85
C VAL A 74 -46.56 13.12 -55.08
N ASP A 75 -46.29 12.72 -56.33
CA ASP A 75 -45.10 11.94 -56.67
C ASP A 75 -43.79 12.69 -56.37
N ILE A 76 -43.74 13.99 -56.67
CA ILE A 76 -42.61 14.86 -56.32
C ILE A 76 -42.46 14.98 -54.79
N GLU A 77 -43.56 15.14 -54.04
CA GLU A 77 -43.54 15.22 -52.58
C GLU A 77 -43.03 13.91 -51.94
N LEU A 78 -43.50 12.76 -52.44
CA LEU A 78 -43.02 11.45 -51.99
C LEU A 78 -41.54 11.24 -52.29
N THR A 79 -41.11 11.63 -53.50
CA THR A 79 -39.69 11.57 -53.89
C THR A 79 -38.84 12.47 -52.99
N LYS A 80 -39.30 13.69 -52.70
CA LYS A 80 -38.62 14.60 -51.75
C LYS A 80 -38.51 13.99 -50.35
N LEU A 81 -39.60 13.40 -49.85
CA LEU A 81 -39.61 12.74 -48.54
C LEU A 81 -38.61 11.58 -48.49
N TYR A 82 -38.56 10.76 -49.55
CA TYR A 82 -37.60 9.68 -49.69
C TYR A 82 -36.16 10.18 -49.60
N TRP A 83 -35.80 11.19 -50.40
CA TRP A 83 -34.45 11.77 -50.38
C TRP A 83 -34.11 12.44 -49.04
N THR A 84 -35.10 13.10 -48.41
CA THR A 84 -34.91 13.72 -47.09
C THR A 84 -34.64 12.65 -46.02
N ALA A 85 -35.39 11.55 -46.04
CA ALA A 85 -35.17 10.43 -45.12
C ALA A 85 -33.80 9.77 -45.36
N GLN A 86 -33.40 9.59 -46.62
CA GLN A 86 -32.08 9.04 -46.94
C GLN A 86 -30.95 9.96 -46.48
N ARG A 87 -31.09 11.28 -46.70
CA ARG A 87 -30.14 12.27 -46.20
C ARG A 87 -30.03 12.24 -44.68
N GLN A 88 -31.15 12.19 -43.96
CA GLN A 88 -31.15 12.11 -42.50
C GLN A 88 -30.49 10.82 -42.00
N ARG A 89 -30.67 9.69 -42.69
CA ARG A 89 -29.95 8.45 -42.36
C ARG A 89 -28.44 8.60 -42.55
N ALA A 90 -28.00 9.19 -43.66
CA ALA A 90 -26.58 9.44 -43.89
C ALA A 90 -25.96 10.40 -42.85
N GLU A 91 -26.68 11.48 -42.48
CA GLU A 91 -26.25 12.41 -41.43
C GLU A 91 -26.14 11.70 -40.06
N LEU A 92 -27.07 10.78 -39.73
CA LEU A 92 -27.00 9.99 -38.50
C LEU A 92 -25.84 8.98 -38.52
N GLU A 93 -25.57 8.34 -39.65
CA GLU A 93 -24.44 7.42 -39.80
C GLU A 93 -23.11 8.17 -39.66
N GLN A 94 -22.99 9.34 -40.28
CA GLN A 94 -21.81 10.20 -40.13
C GLN A 94 -21.62 10.64 -38.68
N ALA A 95 -22.68 11.10 -38.00
CA ALA A 95 -22.61 11.49 -36.59
C ALA A 95 -22.17 10.31 -35.69
N ARG A 96 -22.60 9.08 -35.99
CA ARG A 96 -22.13 7.88 -35.28
C ARG A 96 -20.64 7.60 -35.54
N GLN A 97 -20.21 7.68 -36.80
CA GLN A 97 -18.80 7.49 -37.17
C GLN A 97 -17.88 8.53 -36.53
N GLU A 98 -18.36 9.76 -36.32
CA GLU A 98 -17.62 10.80 -35.60
C GLU A 98 -17.64 10.58 -34.07
N GLN A 99 -18.69 9.97 -33.53
CA GLN A 99 -18.84 9.70 -32.10
C GLN A 99 -17.95 8.55 -31.61
N GLU A 100 -17.80 7.47 -32.38
CA GLU A 100 -16.98 6.31 -32.02
C GLU A 100 -15.52 6.65 -31.67
N PRO A 101 -14.75 7.39 -32.48
CA PRO A 101 -13.36 7.73 -32.15
C PRO A 101 -13.27 8.66 -30.94
N LEU A 102 -14.25 9.53 -30.73
CA LEU A 102 -14.30 10.37 -29.53
C LEU A 102 -14.53 9.54 -28.27
N GLN A 103 -15.42 8.55 -28.33
CA GLN A 103 -15.64 7.63 -27.20
C GLN A 103 -14.40 6.79 -26.91
N ALA A 104 -13.72 6.29 -27.95
CA ALA A 104 -12.46 5.58 -27.81
C ALA A 104 -11.38 6.47 -27.16
N ALA A 105 -11.21 7.71 -27.64
CA ALA A 105 -10.26 8.66 -27.06
C ALA A 105 -10.57 8.99 -25.58
N ILE A 106 -11.85 9.12 -25.22
CA ILE A 106 -12.26 9.31 -23.81
C ILE A 106 -11.92 8.07 -22.97
N ALA A 107 -12.09 6.87 -23.50
CA ALA A 107 -11.73 5.63 -22.80
C ALA A 107 -10.20 5.55 -22.57
N ASP A 108 -9.41 5.88 -23.60
CA ASP A 108 -7.95 5.89 -23.52
C ASP A 108 -7.44 6.92 -22.50
N GLU A 109 -7.99 8.14 -22.52
CA GLU A 109 -7.61 9.17 -21.54
C GLU A 109 -8.01 8.79 -20.10
N ARG A 110 -9.11 8.05 -19.91
CA ARG A 110 -9.46 7.51 -18.58
C ARG A 110 -8.43 6.51 -18.08
N VAL A 111 -7.93 5.63 -18.95
CA VAL A 111 -6.86 4.70 -18.60
C VAL A 111 -5.61 5.48 -18.21
N ARG A 112 -5.20 6.45 -19.03
CA ARG A 112 -4.02 7.30 -18.76
C ARG A 112 -4.12 8.07 -17.44
N VAL A 113 -5.29 8.65 -17.13
CA VAL A 113 -5.52 9.34 -15.85
C VAL A 113 -5.39 8.38 -14.67
N ASN A 114 -5.88 7.15 -14.81
CA ASN A 114 -5.77 6.14 -13.76
C ASN A 114 -4.32 5.69 -13.55
N GLU A 115 -3.56 5.48 -14.62
CA GLU A 115 -2.12 5.19 -14.55
C GLU A 115 -1.37 6.33 -13.86
N LEU A 116 -1.65 7.58 -14.22
CA LEU A 116 -1.02 8.75 -13.59
C LEU A 116 -1.35 8.83 -12.10
N ARG A 117 -2.57 8.51 -11.70
CA ARG A 117 -2.96 8.44 -10.28
C ARG A 117 -2.18 7.36 -9.53
N GLN A 118 -2.01 6.17 -10.12
CA GLN A 118 -1.23 5.10 -9.51
C GLN A 118 0.24 5.48 -9.34
N THR A 119 0.87 6.08 -10.37
CA THR A 119 2.26 6.55 -10.26
C THR A 119 2.42 7.65 -9.21
N MET A 120 1.45 8.58 -9.11
CA MET A 120 1.44 9.61 -8.08
C MET A 120 1.35 9.01 -6.67
N GLN A 121 0.51 8.00 -6.47
CA GLN A 121 0.39 7.29 -5.19
C GLN A 121 1.70 6.59 -4.82
N GLN A 122 2.33 5.88 -5.76
CA GLN A 122 3.63 5.24 -5.53
C GLN A 122 4.74 6.24 -5.18
N ALA A 123 4.77 7.38 -5.87
CA ALA A 123 5.72 8.46 -5.58
C ALA A 123 5.49 9.05 -4.18
N ALA A 124 4.24 9.21 -3.76
CA ALA A 124 3.89 9.67 -2.41
C ALA A 124 4.38 8.68 -1.33
N LEU A 125 4.19 7.37 -1.53
CA LEU A 125 4.70 6.34 -0.63
C LEU A 125 6.23 6.36 -0.54
N THR A 126 6.91 6.44 -1.68
CA THR A 126 8.38 6.50 -1.70
C THR A 126 8.90 7.75 -0.97
N LYS A 127 8.21 8.88 -1.11
CA LYS A 127 8.54 10.10 -0.37
C LYS A 127 8.33 9.93 1.14
N ALA A 128 7.24 9.28 1.57
CA ALA A 128 6.99 8.99 2.98
C ALA A 128 8.11 8.12 3.57
N CYS A 129 8.44 6.99 2.94
CA CYS A 129 9.54 6.13 3.39
C CYS A 129 10.88 6.87 3.44
N ARG A 130 11.16 7.75 2.45
CA ARG A 130 12.38 8.57 2.45
C ARG A 130 12.43 9.52 3.65
N ASN A 131 11.30 10.14 3.99
CA ASN A 131 11.22 11.04 5.14
C ASN A 131 11.44 10.26 6.45
N GLU A 132 10.89 9.05 6.56
CA GLU A 132 11.11 8.17 7.71
C GLU A 132 12.58 7.77 7.85
N TYR A 133 13.24 7.37 6.75
CA TYR A 133 14.68 7.08 6.77
C TYR A 133 15.52 8.30 7.13
N GLU A 134 15.16 9.49 6.65
CA GLU A 134 15.84 10.73 7.02
C GLU A 134 15.65 11.06 8.51
N ALA A 135 14.44 10.84 9.04
CA ALA A 135 14.15 11.02 10.47
C ALA A 135 14.95 10.03 11.33
N LEU A 136 15.00 8.75 10.96
CA LEU A 136 15.82 7.74 11.64
C LEU A 136 17.30 8.07 11.56
N ALA A 137 17.80 8.48 10.39
CA ALA A 137 19.19 8.90 10.23
C ALA A 137 19.53 10.11 11.11
N LYS A 138 18.62 11.09 11.23
CA LYS A 138 18.78 12.21 12.17
C LYS A 138 18.83 11.73 13.62
N ILE A 139 17.97 10.80 14.02
CA ILE A 139 17.98 10.23 15.37
C ILE A 139 19.31 9.49 15.64
N VAL A 140 19.78 8.67 14.70
CA VAL A 140 21.05 7.94 14.82
C VAL A 140 22.22 8.93 14.95
N ASN A 141 22.28 9.95 14.09
CA ASN A 141 23.36 10.93 14.12
C ASN A 141 23.34 11.83 15.36
N THR A 142 22.16 12.08 15.95
CA THR A 142 22.03 12.91 17.17
C THR A 142 22.30 12.11 18.44
N LYS A 143 21.83 10.86 18.53
CA LYS A 143 22.03 10.01 19.73
C LYS A 143 23.39 9.32 19.75
N HIS A 144 23.94 8.99 18.57
CA HIS A 144 25.20 8.28 18.43
C HIS A 144 26.13 9.07 17.50
N PRO A 145 26.69 10.20 17.97
CA PRO A 145 27.57 11.05 17.15
C PRO A 145 28.89 10.36 16.79
N VAL A 146 29.25 9.32 17.54
CA VAL A 146 30.45 8.52 17.30
C VAL A 146 30.16 7.51 16.20
N GLY A 147 30.83 7.67 15.06
CA GLY A 147 30.71 6.70 13.97
C GLY A 147 31.15 5.29 14.40
N PRO A 148 30.66 4.23 13.72
CA PRO A 148 30.88 2.85 14.15
C PRO A 148 32.36 2.48 14.26
N ARG A 149 33.21 3.03 13.38
CA ARG A 149 34.66 2.82 13.42
C ARG A 149 35.32 3.45 14.65
N ALA A 150 34.88 4.64 15.04
CA ALA A 150 35.43 5.32 16.21
C ALA A 150 34.99 4.63 17.51
N LEU A 151 33.74 4.15 17.57
CA LEU A 151 33.25 3.36 18.69
C LEU A 151 34.01 2.03 18.81
N GLN A 152 34.31 1.38 17.69
CA GLN A 152 35.10 0.15 17.68
C GLN A 152 36.54 0.40 18.16
N ALA A 153 37.18 1.48 17.72
CA ALA A 153 38.50 1.85 18.22
C ALA A 153 38.50 2.12 19.75
N GLN A 154 37.47 2.78 20.27
CA GLN A 154 37.30 2.98 21.72
C GLN A 154 37.10 1.65 22.47
N LEU A 155 36.35 0.73 21.89
CA LEU A 155 36.13 -0.60 22.45
C LEU A 155 37.45 -1.39 22.49
N ASP A 156 38.22 -1.37 21.40
CA ASP A 156 39.54 -2.01 21.33
C ASP A 156 40.52 -1.42 22.36
N GLU A 157 40.50 -0.11 22.56
CA GLU A 157 41.31 0.56 23.59
C GLU A 157 40.90 0.13 25.01
N LEU A 158 39.60 0.06 25.31
CA LEU A 158 39.11 -0.40 26.61
C LEU A 158 39.47 -1.86 26.88
N LEU A 159 39.43 -2.72 25.86
CA LEU A 159 39.88 -4.11 25.97
C LEU A 159 41.36 -4.20 26.32
N LEU A 160 42.22 -3.40 25.65
CA LEU A 160 43.65 -3.34 25.98
C LEU A 160 43.89 -2.85 27.42
N GLN A 161 43.14 -1.85 27.87
CA GLN A 161 43.23 -1.36 29.25
C GLN A 161 42.78 -2.42 30.27
N LEU A 162 41.72 -3.17 29.94
CA LEU A 162 41.23 -4.28 30.77
C LEU A 162 42.28 -5.40 30.88
N GLU A 163 42.89 -5.80 29.76
CA GLU A 163 43.96 -6.80 29.77
C GLU A 163 45.16 -6.34 30.61
N ALA A 164 45.61 -5.10 30.42
CA ALA A 164 46.73 -4.53 31.18
C ALA A 164 46.44 -4.43 32.70
N THR A 165 45.20 -4.11 33.09
CA THR A 165 44.80 -4.07 34.51
C THR A 165 44.67 -5.48 35.10
N GLN A 166 44.20 -6.44 34.31
CA GLN A 166 44.16 -7.85 34.69
C GLN A 166 45.57 -8.41 34.92
N GLU A 167 46.54 -8.12 34.05
CA GLU A 167 47.94 -8.51 34.24
C GLU A 167 48.54 -7.87 35.51
N LYS A 168 48.27 -6.58 35.76
CA LYS A 168 48.69 -5.91 37.00
C LYS A 168 48.08 -6.55 38.25
N SER A 169 46.81 -6.95 38.18
CA SER A 169 46.15 -7.68 39.27
C SER A 169 46.79 -9.06 39.49
N GLN A 170 47.08 -9.80 38.43
CA GLN A 170 47.74 -11.11 38.50
C GLN A 170 49.18 -11.01 39.07
N THR A 171 49.94 -10.00 38.65
CA THR A 171 51.28 -9.76 39.20
C THR A 171 51.20 -9.37 40.68
N ALA A 172 50.31 -8.45 41.06
CA ALA A 172 50.11 -8.08 42.46
C ALA A 172 49.67 -9.26 43.35
N THR A 173 48.72 -10.08 42.89
CA THR A 173 48.29 -11.29 43.61
C THR A 173 49.43 -12.31 43.75
N SER A 174 50.28 -12.47 42.72
CA SER A 174 51.47 -13.30 42.81
C SER A 174 52.49 -12.77 43.85
N HIS A 175 52.69 -11.45 43.93
CA HIS A 175 53.57 -10.82 44.93
C HIS A 175 53.04 -10.99 46.35
N VAL A 176 51.73 -10.84 46.56
CA VAL A 176 51.10 -11.10 47.86
C VAL A 176 51.30 -12.55 48.27
N ARG A 177 51.10 -13.50 47.35
CA ARG A 177 51.32 -14.93 47.62
C ARG A 177 52.77 -15.24 48.01
N ILE A 178 53.75 -14.64 47.33
CA ILE A 178 55.18 -14.78 47.67
C ILE A 178 55.44 -14.21 49.07
N ARG A 179 54.94 -13.01 49.39
CA ARG A 179 55.13 -12.38 50.71
C ARG A 179 54.47 -13.19 51.82
N GLN A 180 53.29 -13.77 51.57
CA GLN A 180 52.62 -14.66 52.50
C GLN A 180 53.49 -15.90 52.80
N ALA A 181 54.06 -16.54 51.77
CA ALA A 181 54.97 -17.67 51.95
C ALA A 181 56.26 -17.29 52.69
N GLN A 182 56.85 -16.13 52.38
CA GLN A 182 58.02 -15.60 53.10
C GLN A 182 57.71 -15.36 54.58
N PHE A 183 56.54 -14.78 54.89
CA PHE A 183 56.10 -14.53 56.25
C PHE A 183 55.87 -15.83 57.03
N GLN A 184 55.28 -16.85 56.38
CA GLN A 184 55.13 -18.19 56.95
C GLN A 184 56.49 -18.83 57.27
N ASN A 185 57.46 -18.76 56.34
CA ASN A 185 58.82 -19.27 56.57
C ASN A 185 59.53 -18.51 57.70
N PHE A 186 59.37 -17.20 57.77
CA PHE A 186 59.92 -16.38 58.86
C PHE A 186 59.32 -16.77 60.22
N LEU A 187 57.99 -16.92 60.31
CA LEU A 187 57.32 -17.42 61.52
C LEU A 187 57.82 -18.80 61.93
N GLN A 188 58.01 -19.72 60.98
CA GLN A 188 58.59 -21.03 61.25
C GLN A 188 59.99 -20.90 61.85
N SER A 189 60.87 -20.09 61.25
CA SER A 189 62.23 -19.88 61.76
C SER A 189 62.25 -19.24 63.16
N LEU A 190 61.30 -18.36 63.48
CA LEU A 190 61.14 -17.79 64.82
C LEU A 190 60.68 -18.85 65.84
N LEU A 191 59.79 -19.76 65.44
CA LEU A 191 59.37 -20.86 66.29
C LEU A 191 60.51 -21.85 66.54
N ASP A 192 61.27 -22.19 65.50
CA ASP A 192 62.44 -23.07 65.61
C ASP A 192 63.51 -22.42 66.52
N LEU A 193 63.75 -21.11 66.38
CA LEU A 193 64.65 -20.36 67.26
C LEU A 193 64.14 -20.34 68.71
N LYS A 194 62.84 -20.10 68.91
CA LYS A 194 62.21 -20.16 70.23
C LYS A 194 62.41 -21.54 70.86
N GLN A 195 62.20 -22.62 70.10
CA GLN A 195 62.41 -24.00 70.55
C GLN A 195 63.88 -24.24 70.93
N SER A 196 64.83 -23.83 70.07
CA SER A 196 66.26 -23.96 70.36
C SER A 196 66.69 -23.19 71.61
N LEU A 197 66.16 -21.98 71.84
CA LEU A 197 66.42 -21.22 73.06
C LEU A 197 65.83 -21.88 74.31
N THR A 198 64.63 -22.46 74.21
CA THR A 198 64.04 -23.20 75.34
C THR A 198 64.83 -24.48 75.63
N GLU A 199 65.31 -25.19 74.63
CA GLU A 199 66.15 -26.39 74.81
C GLU A 199 67.50 -26.06 75.47
N GLY A 200 68.12 -24.93 75.11
CA GLY A 200 69.38 -24.47 75.72
C GLY A 200 69.25 -23.97 77.16
N LEU A 201 68.04 -23.57 77.59
CA LEU A 201 67.71 -23.20 78.98
C LEU A 201 67.36 -24.40 79.85
N VAL A 202 67.21 -25.60 79.29
CA VAL A 202 66.86 -26.85 79.99
C VAL A 202 68.11 -27.68 80.34
N LEU A 203 69.29 -27.05 80.48
CA LEU A 203 70.46 -27.69 81.07
C LEU A 203 70.62 -27.23 82.53
N ASP A 204 70.47 -28.23 83.41
CA ASP A 204 70.47 -28.21 84.88
C ASP A 204 69.19 -27.71 85.56
N GLU A 205 68.07 -28.41 85.35
CA GLU A 205 67.31 -28.88 86.51
C GLU A 205 66.98 -30.37 86.35
N HIS A 206 67.66 -31.15 87.20
CA HIS A 206 67.23 -32.46 87.65
C HIS A 206 65.72 -32.51 87.89
N GLU A 207 65.12 -33.65 87.54
CA GLU A 207 63.89 -34.23 88.11
C GLU A 207 63.06 -33.30 89.01
N PHE A 208 61.95 -32.79 88.49
CA PHE A 208 60.78 -32.58 89.33
C PHE A 208 59.50 -32.76 88.52
N GLN A 209 58.84 -33.90 88.73
CA GLN A 209 57.39 -33.98 88.57
C GLN A 209 56.76 -33.02 89.58
N PRO A 210 55.81 -32.19 89.13
CA PRO A 210 54.53 -32.27 89.81
C PRO A 210 53.37 -32.32 88.82
N ASN A 211 52.45 -33.24 89.11
CA ASN A 211 51.05 -33.09 88.77
C ASN A 211 50.57 -31.70 89.19
N THR A 212 49.80 -31.03 88.35
CA THR A 212 48.64 -30.25 88.83
C THR A 212 47.69 -29.97 87.68
N ASP A 213 46.43 -30.23 87.99
CA ASP A 213 45.24 -30.07 87.20
C ASP A 213 44.88 -28.60 86.94
N GLU A 214 43.93 -28.43 86.01
CA GLU A 214 42.96 -27.34 85.91
C GLU A 214 43.47 -25.91 85.68
N GLU A 215 43.19 -25.35 84.49
CA GLU A 215 42.06 -24.42 84.36
C GLU A 215 41.79 -24.02 82.90
N THR A 216 40.49 -23.91 82.64
CA THR A 216 39.78 -23.47 81.45
C THR A 216 40.24 -22.13 80.89
N HIS A 217 40.44 -22.06 79.57
CA HIS A 217 39.89 -20.97 78.77
C HIS A 217 39.85 -21.31 77.28
N THR A 218 38.63 -21.51 76.78
CA THR A 218 38.26 -21.46 75.36
C THR A 218 38.53 -20.07 74.80
N PRO A 219 39.25 -19.94 73.66
CA PRO A 219 39.10 -18.79 72.79
C PRO A 219 38.23 -19.19 71.59
N MET A 220 37.03 -18.61 71.60
CA MET A 220 36.17 -18.26 70.46
C MET A 220 36.49 -18.90 69.11
N ASP A 221 35.54 -19.74 68.67
CA ASP A 221 35.19 -19.89 67.26
C ASP A 221 35.06 -18.52 66.61
N LEU A 222 35.98 -18.21 65.69
CA LEU A 222 35.77 -17.19 64.67
C LEU A 222 35.12 -17.88 63.49
N GLU A 223 33.80 -17.81 63.45
CA GLU A 223 32.97 -18.17 62.32
C GLU A 223 33.51 -17.52 61.03
N PRO A 224 33.55 -18.23 59.90
CA PRO A 224 33.76 -17.60 58.62
C PRO A 224 32.58 -16.68 58.33
N SER A 225 32.88 -15.38 58.24
CA SER A 225 31.94 -14.36 57.77
C SER A 225 31.39 -14.77 56.40
N GLU A 226 30.12 -15.20 56.39
CA GLU A 226 29.33 -15.30 55.17
C GLU A 226 29.24 -13.91 54.55
N VAL A 227 29.95 -13.73 53.44
CA VAL A 227 29.73 -12.62 52.52
C VAL A 227 28.36 -12.88 51.89
N THR A 228 27.34 -12.24 52.46
CA THR A 228 26.04 -12.07 51.83
C THR A 228 26.25 -11.23 50.57
N VAL A 229 26.21 -11.90 49.42
CA VAL A 229 26.04 -11.25 48.13
C VAL A 229 24.65 -10.62 48.16
N GLU A 230 24.56 -9.31 48.39
CA GLU A 230 23.41 -8.51 47.96
C GLU A 230 23.35 -8.58 46.43
N THR A 231 22.65 -9.60 45.93
CA THR A 231 22.04 -9.53 44.61
C THR A 231 20.95 -8.47 44.69
N THR A 232 21.31 -7.22 44.39
CA THR A 232 20.32 -6.24 43.98
C THR A 232 19.61 -6.80 42.76
N ALA A 233 18.39 -7.26 42.98
CA ALA A 233 17.43 -7.59 41.95
C ALA A 233 17.28 -6.35 41.06
N VAL A 234 17.82 -6.45 39.84
CA VAL A 234 17.42 -5.58 38.75
C VAL A 234 16.00 -6.01 38.38
N ALA A 235 15.03 -5.34 38.99
CA ALA A 235 13.68 -5.27 38.45
C ALA A 235 13.77 -4.50 37.12
N LYS A 236 13.97 -5.23 36.02
CA LYS A 236 13.53 -4.76 34.71
C LYS A 236 12.04 -5.03 34.63
N SER A 237 11.26 -4.00 34.91
CA SER A 237 9.93 -3.85 34.36
C SER A 237 10.05 -3.88 32.83
N GLU A 238 9.65 -5.00 32.24
CA GLU A 238 9.21 -5.04 30.85
C GLU A 238 7.89 -4.26 30.79
N GLU A 239 7.97 -2.95 30.54
CA GLU A 239 6.89 -2.24 29.86
C GLU A 239 6.98 -2.65 28.38
N GLU A 240 6.25 -3.71 28.02
CA GLU A 240 5.75 -3.88 26.67
C GLU A 240 4.84 -2.67 26.37
N VAL A 241 5.43 -1.66 25.73
CA VAL A 241 4.65 -0.64 25.04
C VAL A 241 4.18 -1.27 23.75
N ASP A 242 2.90 -1.67 23.74
CA ASP A 242 2.15 -2.03 22.54
C ASP A 242 2.26 -0.90 21.50
N LEU A 243 3.10 -1.11 20.50
CA LEU A 243 3.33 -0.18 19.39
C LEU A 243 2.51 -0.56 18.15
N TYR A 244 1.33 -1.16 18.34
CA TYR A 244 0.44 -1.58 17.24
C TYR A 244 -1.05 -1.30 17.45
N ASP A 245 -1.43 -0.40 18.36
CA ASP A 245 -2.85 -0.08 18.56
C ASP A 245 -3.42 1.01 17.63
N ASP A 246 -2.64 1.61 16.71
CA ASP A 246 -3.12 2.70 15.83
C ASP A 246 -2.65 2.63 14.35
N LEU A 247 -2.57 1.43 13.77
CA LEU A 247 -2.42 1.22 12.31
C LEU A 247 -3.45 0.20 11.79
#